data_AF-A0AAW2N5Z4-F1
#
_entry.id   AF-A0AAW2N5Z4-F1
#
_cell.length_a   1.000
_cell.length_b   1.000
_cell.length_c   1.000
_cell.angle_alpha   90.00
_cell.angle_beta   90.00
_cell.angle_gamma   90.00
#
_symmetry.space_group_name_H-M   'P 1'
#
loop_
_entity.id
_entity.type
_entity.pdbx_description
1 polymer ?
#
loop_
_entity_poly.entity_id
_entity_poly.type
_entity_poly.pdbx_seq_one_letter_code
_entity_poly.pdbx_strand_id
1 'polypeptide(L)' 'GDFRQVLSVVIDSTKLQIINAIIVQSPLWSNVRLLHLSENMRAQNDDVFSDFLLRIGNGDELTSEGDMIPIPDCMAIPWE' A
#
# COMPACT_ATOMS: atom_id res chain seq x y z
N GLY A 1 -2.01 9.73 -4.68
CA GLY A 1 -1.14 8.98 -3.75
C GLY A 1 -1.80 7.65 -3.45
N ASP A 2 -1.10 6.74 -2.77
CA ASP A 2 -1.63 5.44 -2.38
C ASP A 2 -1.87 5.40 -0.87
N PHE A 3 -3.14 5.39 -0.45
CA PHE A 3 -3.52 5.40 0.97
C PHE A 3 -3.36 4.03 1.65
N ARG A 4 -2.93 3.01 0.91
CA ARG A 4 -2.50 1.71 1.45
C ARG A 4 -1.07 1.78 1.99
N GLN A 5 -0.39 2.92 1.82
CA GLN A 5 0.92 3.21 2.40
C GLN A 5 0.83 3.70 3.85
N VAL A 6 1.99 3.96 4.45
CA VAL A 6 2.11 4.36 5.86
C VAL A 6 1.31 5.65 6.15
N LEU A 7 0.60 5.65 7.28
CA LEU A 7 -0.16 6.79 7.78
C LEU A 7 0.75 7.99 8.08
N SER A 8 0.16 9.19 8.17
CA SER A 8 0.88 10.39 8.57
C SER A 8 1.53 10.22 9.94
N VAL A 9 2.80 10.62 10.04
CA VAL A 9 3.53 10.63 11.31
C VAL A 9 3.06 11.84 12.13
N VAL A 10 2.43 11.58 13.27
CA VAL A 10 2.03 12.61 14.23
C VAL A 10 2.69 12.28 15.57
N ILE A 11 3.54 13.17 16.07
CA ILE A 11 4.34 12.96 17.29
C ILE A 11 3.41 12.84 18.51
N ASP A 12 3.72 11.88 19.39
CA ASP A 12 3.02 11.62 20.66
C ASP A 12 1.49 11.54 20.54
N SER A 13 1.02 11.02 19.42
CA SER A 13 -0.40 10.99 19.09
C SER A 13 -1.03 9.61 19.33
N THR A 14 -2.31 9.66 19.64
CA THR A 14 -3.18 8.48 19.67
C THR A 14 -3.58 8.07 18.26
N LYS A 15 -4.00 6.81 18.09
CA LYS A 15 -4.55 6.31 16.81
C LYS A 15 -5.65 7.22 16.24
N LEU A 16 -6.53 7.73 17.11
CA LEU A 16 -7.61 8.63 16.69
C LEU A 16 -7.09 9.98 16.19
N GLN A 17 -6.07 10.54 16.84
CA GLN A 17 -5.44 11.78 16.39
C GLN A 17 -4.73 11.60 15.04
N ILE A 18 -4.06 10.45 14.82
CA ILE A 18 -3.48 10.11 13.51
C ILE A 18 -4.57 10.03 12.45
N ILE A 19 -5.67 9.32 12.72
CA ILE A 19 -6.80 9.20 11.81
C ILE A 19 -7.37 10.58 11.48
N ASN A 20 -7.58 11.45 12.48
CA ASN A 20 -8.13 12.79 12.24
C ASN A 20 -7.18 13.71 11.47
N ALA A 21 -5.88 13.42 11.47
CA ALA A 21 -4.87 14.18 10.76
C ALA A 21 -4.72 13.77 9.27
N ILE A 22 -5.29 12.65 8.84
CA ILE A 22 -5.18 12.21 7.44
C ILE A 22 -5.92 13.17 6.50
N ILE A 23 -5.39 13.34 5.29
CA ILE A 23 -5.93 14.30 4.31
C ILE A 23 -7.40 14.04 3.95
N VAL A 24 -7.84 12.77 3.98
CA VAL A 24 -9.23 12.41 3.66
C VAL A 24 -10.24 12.84 4.73
N GLN A 25 -9.77 13.17 5.94
CA GLN A 25 -10.61 13.76 7.00
C GLN A 25 -10.66 15.30 6.93
N SER A 26 -9.86 15.92 6.05
CA SER A 26 -9.86 17.37 5.89
C SER A 26 -11.18 17.86 5.29
N PRO A 27 -11.77 18.98 5.75
CA PRO A 27 -12.91 19.61 5.09
C PRO A 27 -12.65 19.95 3.62
N LEU A 28 -11.37 20.20 3.26
CA LEU A 28 -10.95 20.47 1.90
C LEU A 28 -11.10 19.28 0.96
N TRP A 29 -11.15 18.04 1.50
CA TRP A 29 -11.30 16.81 0.72
C TRP A 29 -12.55 16.83 -0.16
N SER A 30 -13.61 17.52 0.28
CA SER A 30 -14.84 17.74 -0.51
C SER A 30 -14.60 18.42 -1.87
N ASN A 31 -13.50 19.16 -2.02
CA ASN A 31 -13.13 19.86 -3.25
C ASN A 31 -12.09 19.08 -4.08
N VAL A 32 -11.67 17.91 -3.62
CA VAL A 32 -10.65 17.09 -4.30
C VAL A 32 -11.34 16.16 -5.28
N ARG A 33 -10.92 16.20 -6.55
CA ARG A 33 -11.31 15.22 -7.55
C ARG A 33 -10.40 13.99 -7.45
N LEU A 34 -10.97 12.84 -7.14
CA LEU A 34 -10.25 11.57 -7.13
C LEU A 34 -10.08 11.04 -8.56
N LEU A 35 -8.84 10.73 -8.93
CA LEU A 35 -8.48 10.06 -10.18
C LEU A 35 -7.85 8.71 -9.83
N HIS A 36 -8.32 7.64 -10.45
CA HIS A 36 -7.82 6.29 -10.24
C HIS A 36 -6.90 5.91 -11.39
N LEU A 37 -5.71 5.40 -11.05
CA LEU A 37 -4.79 4.80 -12.00
C LEU A 37 -4.90 3.28 -11.86
N SER A 38 -5.00 2.57 -12.98
CA SER A 38 -5.13 1.11 -13.02
C SER A 38 -3.85 0.39 -13.43
N GLU A 39 -2.88 1.11 -14.02
CA GLU A 39 -1.66 0.51 -14.57
C GLU A 39 -0.45 0.80 -13.68
N ASN A 40 0.25 -0.27 -13.28
CA ASN A 40 1.51 -0.18 -12.54
C ASN A 40 2.68 0.00 -13.51
N MET A 41 2.98 1.24 -13.85
CA MET A 41 4.07 1.58 -14.78
C MET A 41 5.46 1.09 -14.33
N ARG A 42 5.69 0.87 -13.02
CA ARG A 42 7.00 0.42 -12.51
C ARG A 42 7.24 -1.05 -12.76
N ALA A 43 6.18 -1.87 -12.68
CA ALA A 43 6.23 -3.32 -12.88
C ALA A 43 5.57 -3.74 -14.21
N GLN A 44 5.42 -2.82 -15.16
CA GLN A 44 4.67 -3.04 -16.41
C GLN A 44 5.20 -4.20 -17.27
N ASN A 45 6.46 -4.61 -17.07
CA ASN A 45 7.11 -5.68 -17.84
C ASN A 45 7.20 -6.99 -17.02
N ASP A 46 6.62 -7.02 -15.83
CA ASP A 46 6.63 -8.16 -14.92
C ASP A 46 5.24 -8.30 -14.29
N ASP A 47 4.34 -8.91 -15.07
CA ASP A 47 2.92 -9.08 -14.69
C ASP A 47 2.78 -9.87 -13.38
N VAL A 48 3.64 -10.88 -13.19
CA VAL A 48 3.61 -11.73 -12.00
C VAL A 48 3.93 -10.91 -10.75
N PHE A 49 4.99 -10.11 -10.81
CA PHE A 49 5.37 -9.21 -9.70
C PHE A 49 4.35 -8.09 -9.50
N SER A 50 3.82 -7.51 -10.58
CA SER A 50 2.80 -6.47 -10.52
C SER A 50 1.54 -6.95 -9.80
N ASP A 51 1.01 -8.12 -10.19
CA ASP A 51 -0.18 -8.71 -9.59
C ASP A 51 0.04 -9.06 -8.12
N PHE A 52 1.23 -9.55 -7.77
CA PHE A 52 1.59 -9.82 -6.38
C PHE A 52 1.61 -8.55 -5.53
N LEU A 53 2.24 -7.46 -6.01
CA LEU A 53 2.21 -6.17 -5.31
C LEU A 53 0.78 -5.62 -5.14
N LEU A 54 -0.09 -5.83 -6.13
CA LEU A 54 -1.49 -5.43 -6.04
C LEU A 54 -2.24 -6.20 -4.95
N ARG A 55 -2.07 -7.53 -4.86
CA ARG A 55 -2.66 -8.35 -3.79
C ARG A 55 -2.18 -7.93 -2.41
N ILE A 56 -0.88 -7.68 -2.25
CA ILE A 56 -0.32 -7.15 -1.00
C ILE A 56 -0.97 -5.83 -0.61
N GLY A 57 -0.99 -4.86 -1.55
CA GLY A 57 -1.55 -3.53 -1.29
C GLY A 57 -3.02 -3.59 -0.87
N ASN A 58 -3.79 -4.48 -1.48
CA ASN A 58 -5.22 -4.68 -1.17
C ASN A 58 -5.47 -5.46 0.13
N GLY A 59 -4.46 -6.12 0.70
CA GLY A 59 -4.62 -7.03 1.83
C GLY A 59 -5.22 -8.38 1.44
N ASP A 60 -5.15 -8.76 0.15
CA ASP A 60 -5.64 -10.03 -0.37
C ASP A 60 -4.57 -11.14 -0.27
N GLU A 61 -3.30 -10.78 -0.09
CA GLU A 61 -2.19 -11.72 0.02
C GLU A 61 -2.16 -12.37 1.41
N LEU A 62 -1.94 -13.70 1.45
CA LEU A 62 -1.92 -14.45 2.70
C LEU A 62 -0.67 -14.12 3.52
N THR A 63 -0.86 -13.80 4.80
CA THR A 63 0.23 -13.63 5.75
C THR A 63 0.51 -14.93 6.49
N SER A 64 1.80 -15.14 6.78
CA SER A 64 2.31 -16.19 7.66
C SER A 64 2.39 -15.68 9.10
N GLU A 65 2.98 -16.48 10.00
CA GLU A 65 3.20 -16.08 11.39
C GLU A 65 3.95 -14.75 11.49
N GLY A 66 3.46 -13.85 12.35
CA GLY A 66 4.04 -12.52 12.55
C GLY A 66 3.73 -11.51 11.44
N ASP A 67 2.62 -11.68 10.71
CA ASP A 67 2.18 -10.80 9.61
C ASP A 67 3.19 -10.69 8.45
N MET A 68 4.03 -11.72 8.29
CA MET A 68 5.03 -11.81 7.24
C MET A 68 4.40 -12.31 5.93
N ILE A 69 4.82 -11.74 4.80
CA ILE A 69 4.34 -12.14 3.47
C ILE A 69 5.43 -13.02 2.84
N PRO A 70 5.14 -14.30 2.52
CA PRO A 70 6.12 -15.18 1.87
C PRO A 70 6.37 -14.72 0.43
N ILE A 71 7.63 -14.65 0.03
CA ILE A 71 8.00 -14.35 -1.36
C ILE A 71 7.89 -15.63 -2.19
N PRO A 72 7.14 -15.64 -3.31
CA PRO A 72 7.09 -16.78 -4.21
C PRO A 72 8.47 -17.14 -4.78
N ASP A 73 8.76 -18.44 -4.91
CA ASP A 73 10.06 -18.91 -5.44
C ASP A 73 10.38 -18.36 -6.84
N CYS A 74 9.36 -18.14 -7.68
CA CYS A 74 9.53 -17.54 -9.01
C CYS A 74 9.98 -16.07 -8.98
N MET A 75 9.94 -15.42 -7.82
CA MET A 75 10.41 -14.05 -7.59
C MET A 75 11.73 -14.01 -6.80
N ALA A 76 12.17 -15.15 -6.26
CA ALA A 76 13.41 -15.21 -5.50
C ALA A 76 14.62 -15.15 -6.44
N ILE A 77 15.53 -14.21 -6.20
CA ILE A 77 16.79 -14.12 -6.92
C ILE A 77 17.86 -14.82 -6.06
N PRO A 78 18.57 -15.82 -6.60
CA PRO A 78 19.64 -16.49 -5.88
C PRO A 78 20.71 -15.50 -5.43
N TRP A 79 21.21 -15.68 -4.22
CA TRP A 79 22.38 -14.95 -3.73
C TRP A 79 23.66 -15.53 -4.37
N GLU A 80 24.56 -14.67 -4.86
CA GLU A 80 25.90 -15.05 -5.37
C GLU A 80 26.97 -15.11 -4.27
#